data_AF-A0A6V8CMD0-F1
#
_entry.id   AF-A0A6V8CMD0-F1
#
_cell.length_a   1.000
_cell.length_b   1.000
_cell.length_c   1.000
_cell.angle_alpha   90.00
_cell.angle_beta   90.00
_cell.angle_gamma   90.00
#
_symmetry.space_group_name_H-M   'P 1'
#
loop_
_entity.id
_entity.type
_entity.pdbx_description
1 polymer ?
#
loop_
_entity_poly.entity_id
_entity_poly.type
_entity_poly.pdbx_seq_one_letter_code
_entity_poly.pdbx_strand_id
1 'polypeptide(L)'
;MGQAGADLAWSPLSNLLLYGDTTDVVAADQAGVRISLAPDWGPSGSKNVLHELKIADMWNTNNLASYFSDYELAAMVTKNPALASNWHNYVGTINAGLYADLVVLDTFHQDPYRNLIEAIDADVRLTIVNGQPVFGDVDLMSELKGDDWELVEGPGFNKAVDVTDRSIPEGTQSWATILQDMEMAMELNPDDIASTWSSSTDSYSSMQGNVLNSIFTTGDARHFGVITGSNHANTHINLAQLENYYDIPMENGDRTGVNVVLEPQDNTGGSTISDPVDTTPVDDDNSDDSNDDADTGGDSARDSECPPNCILGEDVEDASAEESSLFGAEALLAIIVIALLVAIGLITRNTEEDEEMDADQTVIIEKEWNDEQKQFIPELPPLAPPPSIEEE
;
A
#
# COMPACT_ATOMS: atom_id res chain seq x y z
N MET A 1 -17.83 12.61 2.87
CA MET A 1 -16.81 12.14 1.91
C MET A 1 -17.31 12.29 0.49
N GLY A 2 -18.37 11.59 0.08
CA GLY A 2 -18.92 11.70 -1.28
C GLY A 2 -19.19 13.12 -1.76
N GLN A 3 -19.91 13.93 -0.97
CA GLN A 3 -20.17 15.35 -1.31
C GLN A 3 -18.91 16.21 -1.48
N ALA A 4 -17.80 15.82 -0.86
CA ALA A 4 -16.53 16.54 -0.92
C ALA A 4 -15.57 15.98 -1.99
N GLY A 5 -15.96 14.92 -2.72
CA GLY A 5 -15.09 14.24 -3.67
C GLY A 5 -13.89 13.55 -3.03
N ALA A 6 -13.97 13.20 -1.74
CA ALA A 6 -12.89 12.51 -1.05
C ALA A 6 -12.91 11.00 -1.31
N ASP A 7 -11.74 10.40 -1.50
CA ASP A 7 -11.55 8.96 -1.63
C ASP A 7 -11.30 8.28 -0.26
N LEU A 8 -11.43 6.96 -0.21
CA LEU A 8 -11.20 6.11 0.96
C LEU A 8 -10.08 5.11 0.67
N ALA A 9 -9.07 5.06 1.54
CA ALA A 9 -8.13 3.95 1.62
C ALA A 9 -8.57 2.98 2.72
N TRP A 10 -8.92 1.76 2.35
CA TRP A 10 -9.44 0.71 3.21
C TRP A 10 -8.36 -0.33 3.52
N SER A 11 -8.19 -0.65 4.80
CA SER A 11 -7.17 -1.58 5.31
C SER A 11 -7.82 -2.61 6.24
N PRO A 12 -8.68 -3.50 5.69
CA PRO A 12 -9.48 -4.41 6.49
C PRO A 12 -8.67 -5.26 7.48
N LEU A 13 -7.48 -5.75 7.14
CA LEU A 13 -6.72 -6.58 8.08
C LEU A 13 -6.31 -5.78 9.32
N SER A 14 -5.75 -4.59 9.12
CA SER A 14 -5.35 -3.70 10.20
C SER A 14 -6.54 -3.23 11.03
N ASN A 15 -7.67 -2.90 10.39
CA ASN A 15 -8.88 -2.55 11.11
C ASN A 15 -9.37 -3.70 12.00
N LEU A 16 -9.42 -4.93 11.48
CA LEU A 16 -9.85 -6.10 12.24
C LEU A 16 -8.88 -6.38 13.40
N LEU A 17 -7.58 -6.33 13.18
CA LEU A 17 -6.57 -6.57 14.22
C LEU A 17 -6.62 -5.53 15.35
N LEU A 18 -6.83 -4.25 15.03
CA LEU A 18 -6.79 -3.16 16.00
C LEU A 18 -8.15 -2.86 16.65
N TYR A 19 -9.23 -2.96 15.88
CA TYR A 19 -10.56 -2.49 16.27
C TYR A 19 -11.61 -3.60 16.30
N GLY A 20 -11.33 -4.77 15.72
CA GLY A 20 -12.24 -5.93 15.71
C GLY A 20 -13.40 -5.81 14.73
N ASP A 21 -13.46 -4.70 14.01
CA ASP A 21 -14.42 -4.40 12.96
C ASP A 21 -13.71 -3.56 11.88
N THR A 22 -14.36 -3.33 10.75
CA THR A 22 -13.79 -2.56 9.65
C THR A 22 -14.75 -1.51 9.10
N THR A 23 -14.26 -0.65 8.21
CA THR A 23 -15.02 0.45 7.62
C THR A 23 -16.30 -0.05 6.93
N ASP A 24 -17.39 0.68 7.08
CA ASP A 24 -18.63 0.45 6.32
C ASP A 24 -18.43 0.89 4.85
N VAL A 25 -17.74 0.03 4.11
CA VAL A 25 -17.37 0.24 2.71
C VAL A 25 -18.58 0.22 1.77
N VAL A 26 -19.67 -0.43 2.17
CA VAL A 26 -20.93 -0.40 1.39
C VAL A 26 -21.56 0.99 1.48
N ALA A 27 -21.62 1.59 2.68
CA ALA A 27 -22.10 2.96 2.82
C ALA A 27 -21.20 3.97 2.10
N ALA A 28 -19.88 3.75 2.09
CA ALA A 28 -18.94 4.57 1.34
C ALA A 28 -19.22 4.51 -0.18
N ASP A 29 -19.32 3.29 -0.72
CA ASP A 29 -19.65 3.06 -2.12
C ASP A 29 -21.00 3.67 -2.52
N GLN A 30 -22.05 3.45 -1.73
CA GLN A 30 -23.38 4.05 -1.95
C GLN A 30 -23.38 5.57 -1.89
N ALA A 31 -22.42 6.17 -1.17
CA ALA A 31 -22.21 7.61 -1.13
C ALA A 31 -21.36 8.14 -2.29
N GLY A 32 -20.96 7.29 -3.25
CA GLY A 32 -20.10 7.64 -4.38
C GLY A 32 -18.63 7.86 -4.01
N VAL A 33 -18.17 7.32 -2.88
CA VAL A 33 -16.77 7.40 -2.45
C VAL A 33 -15.97 6.32 -3.19
N ARG A 34 -14.89 6.72 -3.84
CA ARG A 34 -13.94 5.77 -4.43
C ARG A 34 -13.18 5.05 -3.33
N ILE A 35 -13.05 3.73 -3.45
CA ILE A 35 -12.41 2.89 -2.44
C ILE A 35 -11.14 2.31 -3.05
N SER A 36 -10.01 2.44 -2.33
CA SER A 36 -8.75 1.77 -2.62
C SER A 36 -8.38 0.85 -1.48
N LEU A 37 -7.64 -0.23 -1.75
CA LEU A 37 -7.10 -1.11 -0.72
C LEU A 37 -5.65 -0.75 -0.39
N ALA A 38 -5.30 -0.77 0.88
CA ALA A 38 -3.95 -0.54 1.36
C ALA A 38 -3.63 -1.50 2.53
N PRO A 39 -2.42 -2.10 2.57
CA PRO A 39 -2.07 -3.07 3.60
C PRO A 39 -1.86 -2.46 4.98
N ASP A 40 -1.73 -1.14 5.10
CA ASP A 40 -1.29 -0.43 6.32
C ASP A 40 0.14 -0.82 6.75
N TRP A 41 0.56 -0.41 7.95
CA TRP A 41 1.92 -0.63 8.49
C TRP A 41 2.16 -2.05 9.03
N GLY A 42 3.40 -2.56 8.88
CA GLY A 42 3.73 -3.98 9.07
C GLY A 42 3.34 -4.68 10.39
N PRO A 43 3.24 -4.01 11.55
CA PRO A 43 2.80 -4.66 12.80
C PRO A 43 1.32 -5.04 12.87
N SER A 44 0.43 -4.33 12.18
CA SER A 44 -1.00 -4.67 12.09
C SER A 44 -1.51 -4.83 10.66
N GLY A 45 -0.67 -4.60 9.67
CA GLY A 45 -1.01 -4.64 8.26
C GLY A 45 -0.78 -5.98 7.58
N SER A 46 -1.28 -6.11 6.36
CA SER A 46 -0.95 -7.21 5.47
C SER A 46 0.49 -7.15 5.00
N LYS A 47 1.01 -8.29 4.56
CA LYS A 47 2.34 -8.38 3.93
C LYS A 47 2.47 -7.54 2.66
N ASN A 48 1.40 -7.48 1.88
CA ASN A 48 1.34 -6.77 0.62
C ASN A 48 -0.13 -6.57 0.21
N VAL A 49 -0.33 -5.78 -0.86
CA VAL A 49 -1.67 -5.50 -1.41
C VAL A 49 -2.39 -6.76 -1.91
N LEU A 50 -1.65 -7.76 -2.42
CA LEU A 50 -2.23 -9.02 -2.90
C LEU A 50 -2.80 -9.88 -1.76
N HIS A 51 -2.23 -9.77 -0.56
CA HIS A 51 -2.78 -10.37 0.66
C HIS A 51 -3.97 -9.57 1.20
N GLU A 52 -3.88 -8.23 1.23
CA GLU A 52 -5.00 -7.37 1.67
C GLU A 52 -6.24 -7.59 0.79
N LEU A 53 -6.06 -7.82 -0.51
CA LEU A 53 -7.13 -8.15 -1.45
C LEU A 53 -7.89 -9.42 -1.07
N LYS A 54 -7.22 -10.45 -0.54
CA LYS A 54 -7.87 -11.69 -0.08
C LYS A 54 -8.68 -11.46 1.18
N ILE A 55 -8.19 -10.61 2.08
CA ILE A 55 -8.93 -10.21 3.28
C ILE A 55 -10.21 -9.47 2.88
N ALA A 56 -10.09 -8.51 1.96
CA ALA A 56 -11.22 -7.75 1.44
C ALA A 56 -12.25 -8.66 0.75
N ASP A 57 -11.80 -9.58 -0.11
CA ASP A 57 -12.67 -10.56 -0.78
C ASP A 57 -13.37 -11.50 0.21
N MET A 58 -12.64 -11.97 1.21
CA MET A 58 -13.19 -12.83 2.26
C MET A 58 -14.24 -12.09 3.10
N TRP A 59 -13.97 -10.83 3.48
CA TRP A 59 -14.94 -9.98 4.16
C TRP A 59 -16.16 -9.69 3.28
N ASN A 60 -15.94 -9.36 2.01
CA ASN A 60 -17.01 -9.13 1.04
C ASN A 60 -17.95 -10.33 0.92
N THR A 61 -17.37 -11.54 0.78
CA THR A 61 -18.12 -12.79 0.67
C THR A 61 -18.90 -13.11 1.95
N ASN A 62 -18.28 -13.01 3.12
CA ASN A 62 -18.87 -13.47 4.38
C ASN A 62 -19.79 -12.44 5.05
N ASN A 63 -19.47 -11.15 4.95
CA ASN A 63 -20.08 -10.09 5.75
C ASN A 63 -20.91 -9.12 4.90
N LEU A 64 -20.59 -8.97 3.61
CA LEU A 64 -21.24 -8.00 2.72
C LEU A 64 -22.17 -8.66 1.68
N ALA A 65 -22.42 -9.96 1.79
CA ALA A 65 -23.23 -10.72 0.84
C ALA A 65 -22.73 -10.62 -0.61
N SER A 66 -21.40 -10.57 -0.79
CA SER A 66 -20.73 -10.40 -2.09
C SER A 66 -21.18 -9.13 -2.81
N TYR A 67 -21.25 -8.01 -2.08
CA TYR A 67 -21.67 -6.71 -2.61
C TYR A 67 -20.77 -6.24 -3.76
N PHE A 68 -19.46 -6.34 -3.60
CA PHE A 68 -18.49 -6.00 -4.64
C PHE A 68 -18.22 -7.21 -5.54
N SER A 69 -18.16 -6.97 -6.85
CA SER A 69 -17.69 -7.92 -7.85
C SER A 69 -16.18 -8.12 -7.81
N ASP A 70 -15.68 -9.21 -8.40
CA ASP A 70 -14.24 -9.45 -8.56
C ASP A 70 -13.56 -8.29 -9.30
N TYR A 71 -14.23 -7.70 -10.30
CA TYR A 71 -13.75 -6.52 -11.02
C TYR A 71 -13.58 -5.30 -10.10
N GLU A 72 -14.59 -5.02 -9.26
CA GLU A 72 -14.53 -3.88 -8.34
C GLU A 72 -13.41 -4.06 -7.31
N LEU A 73 -13.23 -5.27 -6.78
CA LEU A 73 -12.11 -5.60 -5.89
C LEU A 73 -10.76 -5.43 -6.59
N ALA A 74 -10.63 -5.87 -7.85
CA ALA A 74 -9.43 -5.64 -8.65
C ALA A 74 -9.17 -4.15 -8.93
N ALA A 75 -10.23 -3.36 -9.15
CA ALA A 75 -10.12 -1.92 -9.34
C ALA A 75 -9.62 -1.21 -8.07
N MET A 76 -9.99 -1.70 -6.87
CA MET A 76 -9.51 -1.17 -5.58
C MET A 76 -7.99 -1.27 -5.39
N VAL A 77 -7.30 -2.16 -6.13
CA VAL A 77 -5.84 -2.34 -6.06
C VAL A 77 -5.09 -1.84 -7.31
N THR A 78 -5.80 -1.29 -8.30
CA THR A 78 -5.21 -0.84 -9.57
C THR A 78 -5.64 0.58 -9.94
N LYS A 79 -6.81 0.71 -10.59
CA LYS A 79 -7.33 1.98 -11.10
C LYS A 79 -7.67 2.97 -10.00
N ASN A 80 -8.30 2.51 -8.92
CA ASN A 80 -8.79 3.38 -7.86
C ASN A 80 -7.67 4.13 -7.12
N PRO A 81 -6.57 3.47 -6.68
CA PRO A 81 -5.48 4.19 -6.03
C PRO A 81 -4.78 5.18 -6.98
N ALA A 82 -4.70 4.88 -8.28
CA ALA A 82 -4.15 5.83 -9.26
C ALA A 82 -5.04 7.07 -9.42
N LEU A 83 -6.37 6.90 -9.40
CA LEU A 83 -7.30 8.03 -9.42
C LEU A 83 -7.23 8.84 -8.12
N ALA A 84 -7.26 8.17 -6.96
CA ALA A 84 -7.24 8.83 -5.65
C ALA A 84 -5.94 9.61 -5.38
N SER A 85 -4.84 9.21 -5.99
CA SER A 85 -3.55 9.91 -5.90
C SER A 85 -3.34 10.97 -6.99
N ASN A 86 -4.26 11.11 -7.96
CA ASN A 86 -4.11 11.92 -9.17
C ASN A 86 -2.99 11.46 -10.12
N TRP A 87 -2.70 10.16 -10.15
CA TRP A 87 -1.71 9.50 -11.02
C TRP A 87 -2.32 8.72 -12.19
N HIS A 88 -3.65 8.75 -12.36
CA HIS A 88 -4.37 8.02 -13.41
C HIS A 88 -3.91 8.35 -14.85
N ASN A 89 -3.34 9.53 -15.08
CA ASN A 89 -2.73 9.91 -16.37
C ASN A 89 -1.39 9.20 -16.65
N TYR A 90 -0.89 8.42 -15.70
CA TYR A 90 0.41 7.74 -15.78
C TYR A 90 0.32 6.24 -15.53
N VAL A 91 -0.54 5.78 -14.63
CA VAL A 91 -0.62 4.38 -14.16
C VAL A 91 -2.06 3.95 -13.81
N GLY A 92 -2.24 2.70 -13.41
CA GLY A 92 -3.50 2.15 -12.88
C GLY A 92 -4.41 1.50 -13.91
N THR A 93 -4.16 1.73 -15.21
CA THR A 93 -4.81 1.03 -16.33
C THR A 93 -3.79 0.69 -17.41
N ILE A 94 -4.13 -0.25 -18.30
CA ILE A 94 -3.26 -0.61 -19.43
C ILE A 94 -3.76 0.12 -20.68
N ASN A 95 -3.17 1.27 -20.96
CA ASN A 95 -3.50 2.10 -22.13
C ASN A 95 -2.24 2.67 -22.78
N ALA A 96 -2.31 2.92 -24.09
CA ALA A 96 -1.21 3.55 -24.81
C ALA A 96 -0.93 4.96 -24.24
N GLY A 97 0.34 5.27 -23.97
CA GLY A 97 0.77 6.55 -23.41
C GLY A 97 0.99 6.54 -21.90
N LEU A 98 0.58 5.48 -21.19
CA LEU A 98 0.86 5.29 -19.76
C LEU A 98 2.21 4.59 -19.54
N TYR A 99 2.74 4.66 -18.31
CA TYR A 99 3.90 3.88 -17.91
C TYR A 99 3.59 2.38 -17.95
N ALA A 100 4.59 1.58 -18.32
CA ALA A 100 4.49 0.13 -18.35
C ALA A 100 4.70 -0.45 -16.94
N ASP A 101 3.76 -0.13 -16.05
CA ASP A 101 3.63 -0.70 -14.71
C ASP A 101 2.70 -1.90 -14.79
N LEU A 102 3.28 -3.10 -14.84
CA LEU A 102 2.58 -4.34 -15.16
C LEU A 102 2.89 -5.43 -14.15
N VAL A 103 1.87 -6.24 -13.85
CA VAL A 103 2.04 -7.54 -13.20
C VAL A 103 1.54 -8.62 -14.15
N VAL A 104 2.32 -9.69 -14.28
CA VAL A 104 1.98 -10.89 -15.04
C VAL A 104 1.77 -12.02 -14.04
N LEU A 105 0.64 -12.69 -14.15
CA LEU A 105 0.26 -13.80 -13.27
C LEU A 105 0.09 -15.08 -14.06
N ASP A 106 0.37 -16.22 -13.44
CA ASP A 106 -0.04 -17.51 -13.96
C ASP A 106 -1.57 -17.57 -14.10
N THR A 107 -2.03 -18.35 -15.08
CA THR A 107 -3.46 -18.51 -15.37
C THR A 107 -3.99 -19.80 -14.80
N PHE A 108 -4.88 -19.68 -13.81
CA PHE A 108 -5.55 -20.80 -13.15
C PHE A 108 -7.05 -20.55 -12.93
N HIS A 109 -7.57 -19.41 -13.40
CA HIS A 109 -9.01 -19.12 -13.54
C HIS A 109 -9.35 -18.59 -14.93
N GLN A 110 -10.60 -18.80 -15.36
CA GLN A 110 -11.12 -18.18 -16.59
C GLN A 110 -11.43 -16.69 -16.40
N ASP A 111 -11.95 -16.33 -15.24
CA ASP A 111 -12.16 -14.93 -14.87
C ASP A 111 -10.80 -14.34 -14.44
N PRO A 112 -10.27 -13.33 -15.16
CA PRO A 112 -8.98 -12.74 -14.83
C PRO A 112 -8.97 -11.99 -13.49
N TYR A 113 -10.11 -11.45 -13.05
CA TYR A 113 -10.21 -10.75 -11.78
C TYR A 113 -10.22 -11.73 -10.61
N ARG A 114 -10.92 -12.86 -10.76
CA ARG A 114 -10.83 -13.97 -9.81
C ARG A 114 -9.42 -14.56 -9.76
N ASN A 115 -8.76 -14.67 -10.92
CA ASN A 115 -7.36 -15.07 -11.02
C ASN A 115 -6.45 -14.15 -10.20
N LEU A 116 -6.61 -12.83 -10.30
CA LEU A 116 -5.86 -11.86 -9.51
C LEU A 116 -6.10 -12.02 -8.00
N ILE A 117 -7.36 -12.13 -7.56
CA ILE A 117 -7.69 -12.22 -6.13
C ILE A 117 -7.08 -13.48 -5.51
N GLU A 118 -7.11 -14.62 -6.21
CA GLU A 118 -6.59 -15.90 -5.72
C GLU A 118 -5.11 -16.17 -6.00
N ALA A 119 -4.42 -15.27 -6.71
CA ALA A 119 -2.98 -15.41 -6.96
C ALA A 119 -2.18 -15.32 -5.66
N ILE A 120 -1.21 -16.20 -5.48
CA ILE A 120 -0.27 -16.17 -4.36
C ILE A 120 1.12 -15.73 -4.85
N ASP A 121 2.09 -15.63 -3.94
CA ASP A 121 3.44 -15.14 -4.26
C ASP A 121 4.11 -15.93 -5.40
N ALA A 122 3.87 -17.25 -5.45
CA ALA A 122 4.39 -18.13 -6.48
C ALA A 122 3.82 -17.83 -7.88
N ASP A 123 2.57 -17.40 -7.98
CA ASP A 123 1.90 -17.16 -9.28
C ASP A 123 2.33 -15.84 -9.93
N VAL A 124 3.08 -14.97 -9.23
CA VAL A 124 3.61 -13.72 -9.79
C VAL A 124 4.76 -14.04 -10.73
N ARG A 125 4.48 -14.04 -12.03
CA ARG A 125 5.45 -14.35 -13.08
C ARG A 125 6.43 -13.22 -13.33
N LEU A 126 5.93 -11.99 -13.36
CA LEU A 126 6.73 -10.81 -13.66
C LEU A 126 6.07 -9.55 -13.12
N THR A 127 6.88 -8.68 -12.54
CA THR A 127 6.53 -7.32 -12.14
C THR A 127 7.45 -6.37 -12.89
N ILE A 128 6.85 -5.41 -13.57
CA ILE A 128 7.51 -4.40 -14.37
C ILE A 128 7.11 -3.04 -13.81
N VAL A 129 8.10 -2.17 -13.59
CA VAL A 129 7.90 -0.77 -13.20
C VAL A 129 8.55 0.11 -14.24
N ASN A 130 7.78 1.01 -14.85
CA ASN A 130 8.23 1.89 -15.92
C ASN A 130 8.97 1.14 -17.05
N GLY A 131 8.45 -0.04 -17.43
CA GLY A 131 9.05 -0.88 -18.45
C GLY A 131 10.31 -1.65 -18.02
N GLN A 132 10.77 -1.51 -16.77
CA GLN A 132 11.89 -2.26 -16.23
C GLN A 132 11.39 -3.50 -15.46
N PRO A 133 11.85 -4.72 -15.80
CA PRO A 133 11.61 -5.89 -14.99
C PRO A 133 12.33 -5.76 -13.65
N VAL A 134 11.59 -5.86 -12.54
CA VAL A 134 12.12 -5.66 -11.18
C VAL A 134 11.95 -6.88 -10.29
N PHE A 135 10.98 -7.75 -10.56
CA PHE A 135 10.74 -8.95 -9.77
C PHE A 135 9.99 -9.98 -10.62
N GLY A 136 10.25 -11.27 -10.44
CA GLY A 136 9.50 -12.30 -11.16
C GLY A 136 10.19 -13.65 -11.11
N ASP A 137 9.80 -14.53 -12.03
CA ASP A 137 10.45 -15.81 -12.17
C ASP A 137 11.84 -15.71 -12.79
N VAL A 138 12.69 -16.63 -12.35
CA VAL A 138 14.11 -16.65 -12.71
C VAL A 138 14.31 -16.74 -14.22
N ASP A 139 13.48 -17.50 -14.92
CA ASP A 139 13.56 -17.66 -16.38
C ASP A 139 13.21 -16.36 -17.12
N LEU A 140 12.12 -15.71 -16.76
CA LEU A 140 11.70 -14.43 -17.35
C LEU A 140 12.67 -13.30 -17.03
N MET A 141 13.12 -13.21 -15.78
CA MET A 141 14.12 -12.22 -15.38
C MET A 141 15.45 -12.47 -16.08
N SER A 142 15.88 -13.72 -16.24
CA SER A 142 17.11 -14.06 -16.98
C SER A 142 17.00 -13.73 -18.47
N GLU A 143 15.85 -13.97 -19.09
CA GLU A 143 15.63 -13.63 -20.50
C GLU A 143 15.67 -12.10 -20.72
N LEU A 144 15.09 -11.32 -19.80
CA LEU A 144 14.97 -9.87 -19.95
C LEU A 144 16.21 -9.10 -19.46
N LYS A 145 16.94 -9.63 -18.47
CA LYS A 145 18.06 -8.94 -17.80
C LYS A 145 19.40 -9.67 -17.88
N GLY A 146 19.44 -10.87 -18.44
CA GLY A 146 20.64 -11.71 -18.42
C GLY A 146 20.96 -12.15 -17.00
N ASP A 147 22.15 -11.78 -16.51
CA ASP A 147 22.62 -12.13 -15.17
C ASP A 147 22.46 -10.98 -14.15
N ASP A 148 21.77 -9.88 -14.53
CA ASP A 148 21.60 -8.66 -13.72
C ASP A 148 20.33 -8.76 -12.83
N TRP A 149 20.35 -9.71 -11.89
CA TRP A 149 19.32 -9.93 -10.88
C TRP A 149 19.88 -10.76 -9.71
N GLU A 150 19.18 -10.77 -8.59
CA GLU A 150 19.53 -11.54 -7.39
C GLU A 150 18.44 -12.56 -7.04
N LEU A 151 18.85 -13.73 -6.57
CA LEU A 151 17.95 -14.83 -6.22
C LEU A 151 17.22 -14.54 -4.90
N VAL A 152 15.92 -14.75 -4.88
CA VAL A 152 15.07 -14.74 -3.68
C VAL A 152 14.46 -16.12 -3.52
N GLU A 153 14.90 -16.86 -2.50
CA GLU A 153 14.42 -18.21 -2.21
C GLU A 153 13.08 -18.16 -1.44
N GLY A 154 12.08 -18.86 -1.96
CA GLY A 154 10.75 -18.99 -1.35
C GLY A 154 10.43 -20.43 -0.94
N PRO A 155 9.33 -20.65 -0.22
CA PRO A 155 8.91 -21.99 0.19
C PRO A 155 8.40 -22.80 -1.00
N GLY A 156 9.31 -23.54 -1.65
CA GLY A 156 8.99 -24.44 -2.78
C GLY A 156 9.00 -23.76 -4.15
N PHE A 157 9.47 -22.51 -4.24
CA PHE A 157 9.64 -21.75 -5.47
C PHE A 157 10.78 -20.73 -5.31
N ASN A 158 11.35 -20.27 -6.42
CA ASN A 158 12.38 -19.24 -6.44
C ASN A 158 11.93 -18.06 -7.29
N LYS A 159 12.32 -16.85 -6.89
CA LYS A 159 12.10 -15.62 -7.65
C LYS A 159 13.44 -14.93 -7.88
N ALA A 160 13.46 -14.04 -8.85
CA ALA A 160 14.56 -13.13 -9.12
C ALA A 160 14.09 -11.70 -8.87
N VAL A 161 14.96 -10.87 -8.29
CA VAL A 161 14.71 -9.46 -8.02
C VAL A 161 15.84 -8.61 -8.57
N ASP A 162 15.51 -7.44 -9.10
CA ASP A 162 16.46 -6.38 -9.33
C ASP A 162 15.93 -5.09 -8.67
N VAL A 163 16.70 -4.61 -7.71
CA VAL A 163 16.43 -3.38 -6.94
C VAL A 163 17.36 -2.24 -7.34
N THR A 164 18.18 -2.43 -8.38
CA THR A 164 19.16 -1.45 -8.82
C THR A 164 18.63 -0.58 -9.96
N ASP A 165 18.93 0.71 -9.88
CA ASP A 165 18.80 1.67 -10.97
C ASP A 165 20.02 2.59 -10.96
N ARG A 166 20.94 2.36 -11.90
CA ARG A 166 22.17 3.13 -12.04
C ARG A 166 21.95 4.59 -12.45
N SER A 167 20.74 4.95 -12.86
CA SER A 167 20.38 6.34 -13.17
C SER A 167 20.08 7.16 -11.91
N ILE A 168 19.86 6.51 -10.78
CA ILE A 168 19.52 7.14 -9.50
C ILE A 168 20.74 7.14 -8.58
N PRO A 169 21.10 8.28 -7.95
CA PRO A 169 22.10 8.30 -6.88
C PRO A 169 21.74 7.29 -5.79
N GLU A 170 22.70 6.49 -5.35
CA GLU A 170 22.51 5.39 -4.38
C GLU A 170 21.64 4.22 -4.87
N GLY A 171 21.17 4.23 -6.12
CA GLY A 171 20.40 3.16 -6.74
C GLY A 171 21.22 1.91 -7.12
N THR A 172 22.42 1.71 -6.56
CA THR A 172 23.28 0.56 -6.90
C THR A 172 23.46 -0.42 -5.74
N GLN A 173 22.68 -0.27 -4.66
CA GLN A 173 22.72 -1.21 -3.55
C GLN A 173 22.10 -2.54 -3.98
N SER A 174 22.82 -3.64 -3.73
CA SER A 174 22.33 -4.99 -4.03
C SER A 174 21.24 -5.40 -3.04
N TRP A 175 20.35 -6.30 -3.48
CA TRP A 175 19.35 -6.91 -2.61
C TRP A 175 20.01 -7.62 -1.42
N ALA A 176 21.10 -8.35 -1.64
CA ALA A 176 21.87 -9.02 -0.60
C ALA A 176 22.41 -8.05 0.46
N THR A 177 22.86 -6.86 0.06
CA THR A 177 23.33 -5.85 1.02
C THR A 177 22.16 -5.24 1.79
N ILE A 178 21.06 -4.90 1.11
CA ILE A 178 19.84 -4.42 1.79
C ILE A 178 19.38 -5.44 2.84
N LEU A 179 19.31 -6.72 2.46
CA LEU A 179 18.88 -7.79 3.35
C LEU A 179 19.82 -7.93 4.55
N GLN A 180 21.13 -7.94 4.32
CA GLN A 180 22.13 -8.01 5.38
C GLN A 180 22.04 -6.84 6.35
N ASP A 181 21.85 -5.61 5.85
CA ASP A 181 21.73 -4.42 6.68
C ASP A 181 20.46 -4.45 7.53
N MET A 182 19.34 -4.93 6.96
CA MET A 182 18.09 -5.11 7.68
C MET A 182 18.18 -6.21 8.74
N GLU A 183 18.83 -7.34 8.44
CA GLU A 183 19.04 -8.43 9.40
C GLU A 183 19.92 -7.97 10.57
N MET A 184 21.00 -7.26 10.28
CA MET A 184 21.87 -6.66 11.31
C MET A 184 21.09 -5.69 12.20
N ALA A 185 20.28 -4.81 11.61
CA ALA A 185 19.46 -3.87 12.37
C ALA A 185 18.43 -4.57 13.26
N MET A 186 17.82 -5.65 12.76
CA MET A 186 16.81 -6.44 13.47
C MET A 186 17.39 -7.24 14.64
N GLU A 187 18.65 -7.67 14.57
CA GLU A 187 19.32 -8.41 15.64
C GLU A 187 19.51 -7.57 16.91
N LEU A 188 19.58 -6.24 16.77
CA LEU A 188 19.82 -5.30 17.87
C LEU A 188 21.04 -5.68 18.73
N ASN A 189 22.11 -6.15 18.07
CA ASN A 189 23.33 -6.56 18.74
C ASN A 189 24.00 -5.35 19.44
N PRO A 190 24.21 -5.40 20.77
CA PRO A 190 24.78 -4.28 21.51
C PRO A 190 26.20 -3.88 21.08
N ASP A 191 27.02 -4.84 20.63
CA ASP A 191 28.40 -4.57 20.20
C ASP A 191 28.41 -3.84 18.85
N ASP A 192 27.52 -4.23 17.93
CA ASP A 192 27.36 -3.57 16.62
C ASP A 192 26.79 -2.15 16.80
N ILE A 193 25.82 -1.99 17.70
CA ILE A 193 25.27 -0.69 18.06
C ILE A 193 26.36 0.21 18.65
N ALA A 194 27.13 -0.28 19.63
CA ALA A 194 28.17 0.51 20.30
C ALA A 194 29.34 0.88 19.36
N SER A 195 29.62 0.06 18.34
CA SER A 195 30.68 0.33 17.37
C SER A 195 30.24 1.26 16.23
N THR A 196 28.94 1.30 15.92
CA THR A 196 28.39 2.09 14.80
C THR A 196 27.83 3.44 15.26
N TRP A 197 27.21 3.51 16.43
CA TRP A 197 26.52 4.70 16.93
C TRP A 197 27.41 5.49 17.88
N SER A 198 27.62 6.78 17.60
CA SER A 198 28.43 7.67 18.45
C SER A 198 27.63 8.36 19.57
N SER A 199 26.31 8.26 19.56
CA SER A 199 25.39 8.81 20.56
C SER A 199 25.09 7.80 21.68
N SER A 200 24.54 8.25 22.82
CA SER A 200 24.04 7.31 23.84
C SER A 200 22.99 6.37 23.24
N THR A 201 23.14 5.07 23.54
CA THR A 201 22.27 3.98 23.09
C THR A 201 21.49 3.37 24.25
N ASP A 202 21.40 4.09 25.39
CA ASP A 202 20.73 3.60 26.61
C ASP A 202 19.27 3.20 26.36
N SER A 203 18.59 3.84 25.41
CA SER A 203 17.21 3.50 24.99
C SER A 203 17.08 2.12 24.35
N TYR A 204 18.16 1.57 23.78
CA TYR A 204 18.17 0.26 23.12
C TYR A 204 18.53 -0.89 24.07
N SER A 205 19.05 -0.59 25.27
CA SER A 205 19.53 -1.59 26.24
C SER A 205 18.47 -2.58 26.72
N SER A 206 17.17 -2.24 26.58
CA SER A 206 16.04 -3.06 26.96
C SER A 206 15.28 -3.69 25.78
N MET A 207 15.65 -3.33 24.55
CA MET A 207 15.01 -3.88 23.35
C MET A 207 15.52 -5.29 23.09
N GLN A 208 14.64 -6.14 22.57
CA GLN A 208 14.99 -7.50 22.17
C GLN A 208 15.10 -7.56 20.65
N GLY A 209 16.21 -8.10 20.17
CA GLY A 209 16.39 -8.44 18.77
C GLY A 209 15.28 -9.35 18.26
N ASN A 210 15.06 -9.30 16.95
CA ASN A 210 14.05 -10.10 16.26
C ASN A 210 14.61 -10.54 14.91
N VAL A 211 13.95 -11.49 14.26
CA VAL A 211 14.29 -11.92 12.90
C VAL A 211 13.54 -11.08 11.89
N LEU A 212 14.14 -10.87 10.73
CA LEU A 212 13.44 -10.24 9.63
C LEU A 212 12.23 -11.08 9.20
N ASN A 213 11.15 -10.39 8.87
CA ASN A 213 9.95 -11.05 8.39
C ASN A 213 10.19 -11.64 7.00
N SER A 214 9.58 -12.81 6.72
CA SER A 214 9.53 -13.35 5.36
C SER A 214 8.95 -12.31 4.40
N ILE A 215 9.59 -12.17 3.24
CA ILE A 215 9.10 -11.36 2.11
C ILE A 215 7.83 -11.97 1.50
N PHE A 216 7.74 -13.31 1.49
CA PHE A 216 6.60 -14.04 0.97
C PHE A 216 5.54 -14.23 2.05
N THR A 217 4.28 -14.16 1.64
CA THR A 217 3.14 -14.44 2.52
C THR A 217 2.96 -15.94 2.68
N THR A 218 3.11 -16.68 1.57
CA THR A 218 3.10 -18.15 1.53
C THR A 218 4.10 -18.70 2.53
N GLY A 219 3.66 -19.58 3.42
CA GLY A 219 4.50 -20.22 4.42
C GLY A 219 4.89 -19.36 5.63
N ASP A 220 4.44 -18.10 5.75
CA ASP A 220 4.70 -17.28 6.95
C ASP A 220 3.77 -17.64 8.11
N ALA A 221 4.10 -18.74 8.80
CA ALA A 221 3.35 -19.23 9.95
C ALA A 221 3.28 -18.22 11.11
N ARG A 222 4.25 -17.30 11.24
CA ARG A 222 4.23 -16.27 12.28
C ARG A 222 3.17 -15.23 11.97
N HIS A 223 3.08 -14.78 10.71
CA HIS A 223 2.06 -13.83 10.27
C HIS A 223 0.65 -14.41 10.42
N PHE A 224 0.40 -15.63 9.89
CA PHE A 224 -0.89 -16.30 10.08
C PHE A 224 -1.19 -16.61 11.55
N GLY A 225 -0.18 -16.92 12.36
CA GLY A 225 -0.34 -17.12 13.80
C GLY A 225 -0.83 -15.86 14.54
N VAL A 226 -0.38 -14.67 14.15
CA VAL A 226 -0.88 -13.40 14.70
C VAL A 226 -2.35 -13.19 14.32
N ILE A 227 -2.70 -13.43 13.06
CA ILE A 227 -4.06 -13.25 12.54
C ILE A 227 -5.02 -14.22 13.23
N THR A 228 -4.70 -15.51 13.22
CA THR A 228 -5.57 -16.57 13.77
C THR A 228 -5.63 -16.57 15.30
N GLY A 229 -4.56 -16.13 15.97
CA GLY A 229 -4.52 -16.00 17.43
C GLY A 229 -5.24 -14.75 17.97
N SER A 230 -5.58 -13.78 17.11
CA SER A 230 -6.25 -12.55 17.53
C SER A 230 -7.74 -12.77 17.72
N ASN A 231 -8.20 -12.81 18.98
CA ASN A 231 -9.64 -12.82 19.29
C ASN A 231 -10.36 -11.60 18.70
N HIS A 232 -9.68 -10.44 18.68
CA HIS A 232 -10.25 -9.20 18.19
C HIS A 232 -10.52 -9.27 16.67
N ALA A 233 -9.51 -9.69 15.89
CA ALA A 233 -9.64 -9.81 14.43
C ALA A 233 -10.68 -10.84 14.00
N ASN A 234 -10.91 -11.86 14.82
CA ASN A 234 -11.82 -12.95 14.51
C ASN A 234 -13.24 -12.77 15.10
N THR A 235 -13.58 -11.55 15.55
CA THR A 235 -14.87 -11.27 16.20
C THR A 235 -16.05 -11.44 15.24
N HIS A 236 -15.90 -10.95 14.00
CA HIS A 236 -16.98 -10.91 13.00
C HIS A 236 -16.71 -11.78 11.77
N ILE A 237 -15.57 -12.45 11.71
CA ILE A 237 -15.11 -13.28 10.59
C ILE A 237 -14.12 -14.34 11.10
N ASN A 238 -14.09 -15.53 10.50
CA ASN A 238 -13.13 -16.58 10.87
C ASN A 238 -11.89 -16.53 9.97
N LEU A 239 -10.92 -15.68 10.30
CA LEU A 239 -9.70 -15.49 9.51
C LEU A 239 -8.77 -16.71 9.45
N ALA A 240 -9.04 -17.79 10.21
CA ALA A 240 -8.35 -19.06 9.99
C ALA A 240 -8.59 -19.64 8.60
N GLN A 241 -9.70 -19.27 7.94
CA GLN A 241 -9.97 -19.70 6.56
C GLN A 241 -9.12 -18.95 5.53
N LEU A 242 -8.40 -17.89 5.92
CA LEU A 242 -7.52 -17.15 5.01
C LEU A 242 -6.39 -18.01 4.47
N GLU A 243 -5.90 -18.98 5.26
CA GLU A 243 -4.88 -19.94 4.81
C GLU A 243 -5.35 -20.78 3.62
N ASN A 244 -6.67 -20.92 3.40
CA ASN A 244 -7.20 -21.66 2.25
C ASN A 244 -6.83 -21.02 0.90
N TYR A 245 -6.56 -19.70 0.87
CA TYR A 245 -6.04 -19.05 -0.33
C TYR A 245 -4.61 -19.49 -0.68
N TYR A 246 -3.89 -20.05 0.28
CA TYR A 246 -2.48 -20.42 0.17
C TYR A 246 -2.26 -21.94 0.21
N ASP A 247 -3.23 -22.72 0.68
CA ASP A 247 -3.20 -24.19 0.69
C ASP A 247 -3.51 -24.76 -0.71
N ILE A 248 -2.57 -24.52 -1.64
CA ILE A 248 -2.67 -24.90 -3.05
C ILE A 248 -1.61 -25.96 -3.35
N PRO A 249 -1.98 -27.09 -4.00
CA PRO A 249 -1.02 -28.08 -4.45
C PRO A 249 -0.04 -27.52 -5.49
N MET A 250 1.24 -27.41 -5.15
CA MET A 250 2.30 -26.88 -6.00
C MET A 250 3.40 -27.91 -6.28
N GLU A 251 4.01 -27.87 -7.46
CA GLU A 251 5.24 -28.59 -7.80
C GLU A 251 6.23 -27.61 -8.44
N ASN A 252 7.37 -27.39 -7.78
CA ASN A 252 8.42 -26.45 -8.22
C ASN A 252 7.93 -25.00 -8.48
N GLY A 253 6.92 -24.56 -7.72
CA GLY A 253 6.33 -23.22 -7.85
C GLY A 253 5.15 -23.13 -8.81
N ASP A 254 4.87 -24.18 -9.59
CA ASP A 254 3.72 -24.21 -10.48
C ASP A 254 2.53 -24.93 -9.82
N ARG A 255 1.31 -24.40 -10.03
CA ARG A 255 0.07 -25.02 -9.57
C ARG A 255 -0.15 -26.38 -10.26
N THR A 256 -0.51 -27.38 -9.46
CA THR A 256 -0.87 -28.71 -9.97
C THR A 256 -2.38 -28.93 -9.93
N GLY A 257 -2.90 -29.77 -10.84
CA GLY A 257 -4.32 -30.12 -10.87
C GLY A 257 -5.25 -29.05 -11.44
N VAL A 258 -4.72 -27.92 -11.89
CA VAL A 258 -5.46 -26.88 -12.61
C VAL A 258 -5.08 -26.91 -14.08
N ASN A 259 -6.09 -26.88 -14.96
CA ASN A 259 -5.88 -26.74 -16.39
C ASN A 259 -6.94 -25.79 -16.94
N VAL A 260 -6.56 -24.52 -17.07
CA VAL A 260 -7.40 -23.50 -17.70
C VAL A 260 -6.91 -23.28 -19.12
N VAL A 261 -7.78 -23.55 -20.07
CA VAL A 261 -7.60 -23.15 -21.46
C VAL A 261 -8.38 -21.86 -21.66
N LEU A 262 -7.66 -20.76 -21.87
CA LEU A 262 -8.29 -19.50 -22.27
C LEU A 262 -8.82 -19.65 -23.69
N GLU A 263 -10.11 -19.42 -23.88
CA GLU A 263 -10.68 -19.35 -25.22
C GLU A 263 -10.06 -18.14 -25.96
N PRO A 264 -9.59 -18.30 -27.20
CA PRO A 264 -9.03 -17.20 -27.97
C PRO A 264 -10.01 -16.04 -28.04
N GLN A 265 -9.59 -14.88 -27.53
CA GLN A 265 -10.33 -13.64 -27.75
C GLN A 265 -10.08 -13.20 -29.19
N ASP A 266 -11.14 -13.07 -29.99
CA ASP A 266 -11.05 -12.50 -31.34
C ASP A 266 -10.71 -11.01 -31.21
N ASN A 267 -9.41 -10.69 -31.26
CA ASN A 267 -8.87 -9.32 -31.18
C ASN A 267 -9.17 -8.46 -32.43
N THR A 268 -10.31 -8.71 -33.09
CA THR A 268 -10.77 -7.98 -34.29
C THR A 268 -11.89 -6.97 -34.00
N GLY A 269 -12.41 -6.94 -32.77
CA GLY A 269 -13.24 -5.84 -32.27
C GLY A 269 -12.39 -4.95 -31.36
N GLY A 270 -12.36 -3.64 -31.60
CA GLY A 270 -12.01 -2.71 -30.53
C GLY A 270 -12.88 -3.02 -29.31
N SER A 271 -12.25 -3.03 -28.12
CA SER A 271 -12.82 -3.46 -26.83
C SER A 271 -14.35 -3.60 -26.84
N THR A 272 -14.85 -4.82 -27.04
CA THR A 272 -16.27 -5.15 -26.84
C THR A 272 -16.50 -5.78 -25.48
N ILE A 273 -15.58 -5.62 -24.53
CA ILE A 273 -16.00 -5.58 -23.14
C ILE A 273 -16.97 -4.40 -23.12
N SER A 274 -18.24 -4.68 -22.85
CA SER A 274 -19.10 -3.64 -22.31
C SER A 274 -18.40 -3.28 -21.02
N ASP A 275 -17.53 -2.26 -21.06
CA ASP A 275 -17.08 -1.60 -19.84
C ASP A 275 -18.36 -1.46 -19.03
N PRO A 276 -18.44 -1.98 -17.79
CA PRO A 276 -19.54 -1.60 -16.93
C PRO A 276 -19.53 -0.09 -16.98
N VAL A 277 -20.59 0.48 -17.58
CA VAL A 277 -20.60 1.87 -18.04
C VAL A 277 -20.07 2.71 -16.90
N ASP A 278 -18.84 3.19 -17.06
CA ASP A 278 -18.14 3.90 -16.00
C ASP A 278 -18.78 5.28 -15.95
N THR A 279 -19.75 5.44 -15.07
CA THR A 279 -20.42 6.72 -14.84
C THR A 279 -19.62 7.60 -13.90
N THR A 280 -18.36 7.26 -13.57
CA THR A 280 -17.52 8.18 -12.80
C THR A 280 -17.19 9.39 -13.69
N PRO A 281 -17.54 10.62 -13.26
CA PRO A 281 -17.18 11.81 -14.01
C PRO A 281 -15.66 11.88 -14.10
N VAL A 282 -15.15 11.85 -15.33
CA VAL A 282 -13.82 12.38 -15.62
C VAL A 282 -13.98 13.89 -15.52
N ASP A 283 -13.45 14.49 -14.47
CA ASP A 283 -13.28 15.94 -14.40
C ASP A 283 -12.22 16.32 -15.44
N ASP A 284 -12.65 16.52 -16.69
CA ASP A 284 -11.85 17.13 -17.74
C ASP A 284 -11.62 18.61 -17.37
N ASP A 285 -10.60 18.85 -16.56
CA ASP A 285 -10.13 20.19 -16.23
C ASP A 285 -9.24 20.69 -17.38
N ASN A 286 -9.88 20.93 -18.53
CA ASN A 286 -9.26 21.57 -19.69
C ASN A 286 -10.20 22.63 -20.26
N SER A 287 -10.36 23.73 -19.51
CA SER A 287 -11.01 24.94 -20.01
C SER A 287 -10.00 25.79 -20.76
N ASP A 288 -9.92 25.55 -22.06
CA ASP A 288 -9.34 26.48 -23.02
C ASP A 288 -10.35 27.61 -23.28
N ASP A 289 -9.86 28.82 -23.16
CA ASP A 289 -10.58 30.09 -23.18
C ASP A 289 -11.17 30.35 -24.58
N SER A 290 -12.50 30.38 -24.73
CA SER A 290 -13.15 30.97 -25.90
C SER A 290 -14.61 31.35 -25.60
N ASN A 291 -14.81 32.66 -25.48
CA ASN A 291 -16.09 33.36 -25.47
C ASN A 291 -17.06 32.84 -26.54
N ASP A 292 -18.32 32.61 -26.17
CA ASP A 292 -19.45 33.16 -26.91
C ASP A 292 -20.70 33.28 -26.02
N ASP A 293 -21.19 34.52 -25.95
CA ASP A 293 -22.44 34.97 -25.35
C ASP A 293 -23.67 34.32 -26.03
N ALA A 294 -24.63 33.83 -25.24
CA ALA A 294 -26.06 34.03 -25.50
C ALA A 294 -26.93 33.59 -24.30
N ASP A 295 -27.30 34.61 -23.52
CA ASP A 295 -28.49 34.77 -22.68
C ASP A 295 -29.75 33.99 -23.10
N THR A 296 -30.41 33.31 -22.14
CA THR A 296 -31.85 33.47 -21.87
C THR A 296 -32.25 32.76 -20.58
N GLY A 297 -32.71 33.54 -19.61
CA GLY A 297 -33.10 33.09 -18.27
C GLY A 297 -34.46 32.39 -18.16
N GLY A 298 -34.82 32.04 -16.93
CA GLY A 298 -36.16 31.57 -16.58
C GLY A 298 -36.22 30.82 -15.26
N ASP A 299 -36.15 31.55 -14.16
CA ASP A 299 -36.50 31.11 -12.81
C ASP A 299 -38.03 30.86 -12.73
N SER A 300 -38.49 29.74 -12.16
CA SER A 300 -39.61 29.69 -11.19
C SER A 300 -40.20 28.29 -10.95
N ALA A 301 -40.55 28.10 -9.67
CA ALA A 301 -41.69 27.37 -9.11
C ALA A 301 -41.53 25.89 -8.70
N ARG A 302 -41.50 25.75 -7.36
CA ARG A 302 -41.93 24.59 -6.56
C ARG A 302 -43.43 24.35 -6.75
N ASP A 303 -43.85 23.09 -6.89
CA ASP A 303 -44.66 22.38 -5.89
C ASP A 303 -45.25 21.06 -6.46
N SER A 304 -45.06 20.00 -5.65
CA SER A 304 -45.98 18.88 -5.37
C SER A 304 -46.36 17.88 -6.46
N GLU A 305 -45.95 16.60 -6.27
CA GLU A 305 -46.87 15.45 -6.16
C GLU A 305 -46.08 14.18 -5.70
N CYS A 306 -46.37 13.71 -4.48
CA CYS A 306 -45.84 12.50 -3.85
C CYS A 306 -46.93 11.39 -3.86
N PRO A 307 -46.70 10.22 -4.48
CA PRO A 307 -47.62 9.07 -4.45
C PRO A 307 -47.37 8.07 -3.28
N PRO A 308 -48.25 7.09 -3.05
CA PRO A 308 -48.69 6.71 -1.71
C PRO A 308 -47.85 5.61 -1.05
N ASN A 309 -46.98 5.99 -0.11
CA ASN A 309 -46.81 5.25 1.16
C ASN A 309 -46.11 6.09 2.24
N CYS A 310 -46.25 7.42 2.19
CA CYS A 310 -45.76 8.30 3.24
C CYS A 310 -46.69 8.21 4.48
N ILE A 311 -46.22 7.55 5.53
CA ILE A 311 -46.76 7.72 6.87
C ILE A 311 -45.82 8.66 7.61
N LEU A 312 -46.28 9.88 7.88
CA LEU A 312 -45.66 10.79 8.83
C LEU A 312 -46.57 10.90 10.06
N GLY A 313 -46.03 10.41 11.18
CA GLY A 313 -46.17 10.94 12.55
C GLY A 313 -47.54 10.93 13.21
N GLU A 314 -47.68 10.13 14.26
CA GLU A 314 -48.22 10.61 15.53
C GLU A 314 -47.60 9.82 16.69
N ASP A 315 -47.39 10.55 17.78
CA ASP A 315 -46.53 10.29 18.94
C ASP A 315 -46.93 9.09 19.80
N VAL A 316 -46.01 8.62 20.68
CA VAL A 316 -46.17 8.54 22.15
C VAL A 316 -45.15 7.58 22.80
N GLU A 317 -44.46 8.15 23.81
CA GLU A 317 -43.88 7.59 25.05
C GLU A 317 -42.45 7.01 25.10
N ASP A 318 -41.61 7.84 25.74
CA ASP A 318 -40.58 7.56 26.74
C ASP A 318 -40.40 6.10 27.17
N ALA A 319 -39.20 5.58 26.91
CA ALA A 319 -38.57 4.60 27.78
C ALA A 319 -37.16 5.09 28.13
N SER A 320 -37.05 5.70 29.30
CA SER A 320 -35.80 5.97 29.98
C SER A 320 -35.10 4.65 30.33
N ALA A 321 -33.90 4.44 29.80
CA ALA A 321 -32.92 3.55 30.38
C ALA A 321 -31.84 4.42 31.02
N GLU A 322 -31.86 4.49 32.34
CA GLU A 322 -30.80 5.11 33.13
C GLU A 322 -29.53 4.24 33.05
N GLU A 323 -28.47 4.78 32.45
CA GLU A 323 -27.10 4.37 32.71
C GLU A 323 -26.39 5.59 33.28
N SER A 324 -26.03 5.49 34.57
CA SER A 324 -25.27 6.49 35.28
C SER A 324 -23.82 6.55 34.76
N SER A 325 -23.57 7.32 33.70
CA SER A 325 -22.22 7.83 33.43
C SER A 325 -22.05 9.16 34.15
N LEU A 326 -21.06 9.25 35.02
CA LEU A 326 -20.83 10.43 35.86
C LEU A 326 -20.39 11.67 35.05
N PHE A 327 -20.14 11.53 33.74
CA PHE A 327 -19.73 12.60 32.85
C PHE A 327 -20.27 12.33 31.43
N GLY A 328 -20.93 13.32 30.82
CA GLY A 328 -21.36 13.26 29.41
C GLY A 328 -20.19 13.19 28.44
N ALA A 329 -20.43 12.76 27.20
CA ALA A 329 -19.38 12.52 26.20
C ALA A 329 -18.43 13.71 25.99
N GLU A 330 -18.93 14.95 26.05
CA GLU A 330 -18.12 16.17 25.97
C GLU A 330 -17.20 16.36 27.20
N ALA A 331 -17.66 15.99 28.39
CA ALA A 331 -16.89 16.09 29.62
C ALA A 331 -15.80 15.01 29.69
N LEU A 332 -16.04 13.82 29.12
CA LEU A 332 -15.03 12.77 28.99
C LEU A 332 -13.90 13.19 28.05
N LEU A 333 -14.25 13.80 26.92
CA LEU A 333 -13.28 14.33 25.94
C LEU A 333 -12.42 15.45 26.55
N ALA A 334 -13.03 16.36 27.34
CA ALA A 334 -12.30 17.39 28.05
C ALA A 334 -11.33 16.82 29.11
N ILE A 335 -11.72 15.77 29.84
CA ILE A 335 -10.84 15.10 30.82
C ILE A 335 -9.65 14.43 30.12
N ILE A 336 -9.88 13.78 28.97
CA ILE A 336 -8.81 13.16 28.17
C ILE A 336 -7.82 14.22 27.66
N VAL A 337 -8.31 15.36 27.15
CA VAL A 337 -7.46 16.47 26.70
C VAL A 337 -6.66 17.06 27.86
N ILE A 338 -7.25 17.23 29.04
CA ILE A 338 -6.55 17.72 30.23
C ILE A 338 -5.49 16.70 30.69
N ALA A 339 -5.80 15.40 30.66
CA ALA A 339 -4.84 14.34 31.00
C ALA A 339 -3.65 14.31 30.03
N LEU A 340 -3.89 14.50 28.72
CA LEU A 340 -2.85 14.62 27.71
C LEU A 340 -1.98 15.87 27.93
N LEU A 341 -2.58 17.02 28.24
CA LEU A 341 -1.83 18.24 28.54
C LEU A 341 -1.01 18.13 29.83
N VAL A 342 -1.51 17.43 30.85
CA VAL A 342 -0.74 17.15 32.07
C VAL A 342 0.39 16.16 31.80
N ALA A 343 0.17 15.13 30.97
CA ALA A 343 1.21 14.19 30.57
C ALA A 343 2.32 14.90 29.78
N ILE A 344 1.97 15.76 28.82
CA ILE A 344 2.91 16.61 28.08
C ILE A 344 3.64 17.54 29.05
N GLY A 345 2.92 18.20 29.97
CA GLY A 345 3.52 19.07 30.98
C GLY A 345 4.48 18.37 31.95
N LEU A 346 4.25 17.08 32.25
CA LEU A 346 5.16 16.27 33.07
C LEU A 346 6.39 15.80 32.28
N ILE A 347 6.23 15.53 30.97
CA ILE A 347 7.35 15.22 30.07
C ILE A 347 8.25 16.43 29.88
N THR A 348 7.67 17.63 29.70
CA THR A 348 8.43 18.88 29.53
C THR A 348 9.03 19.42 30.82
N ARG A 349 8.49 19.03 32.00
CA ARG A 349 9.01 19.49 33.30
C ARG A 349 10.11 18.57 33.86
N ASN A 350 10.21 17.33 33.38
CA ASN A 350 11.33 16.44 33.69
C ASN A 350 12.60 16.73 32.86
N THR A 351 12.58 17.75 32.01
CA THR A 351 13.69 18.14 31.12
C THR A 351 14.32 19.49 31.46
N GLU A 352 13.96 20.10 32.59
CA GLU A 352 14.54 21.37 33.06
C GLU A 352 15.53 21.18 34.23
N GLU A 353 16.55 20.33 34.09
CA GLU A 353 17.84 20.54 34.78
C GLU A 353 18.98 20.11 33.82
N ASP A 354 19.83 21.09 33.51
CA ASP A 354 21.16 21.04 32.86
C ASP A 354 21.31 21.21 31.31
N GLU A 355 21.57 22.49 30.97
CA GLU A 355 22.62 23.05 30.10
C GLU A 355 22.53 23.04 28.54
N GLU A 356 22.33 24.27 28.03
CA GLU A 356 22.82 24.92 26.78
C GLU A 356 22.73 24.16 25.44
N MET A 357 21.65 24.42 24.69
CA MET A 357 21.58 24.19 23.25
C MET A 357 22.54 25.13 22.50
N ASP A 358 23.58 24.54 21.90
CA ASP A 358 24.51 25.21 21.00
C ASP A 358 23.83 25.55 19.66
N ALA A 359 23.73 26.83 19.36
CA ALA A 359 23.07 27.37 18.17
C ALA A 359 23.95 27.32 16.90
N ASP A 360 25.11 26.66 16.96
CA ASP A 360 26.07 26.62 15.85
C ASP A 360 25.81 25.49 14.82
N GLN A 361 24.98 24.49 15.13
CA GLN A 361 24.80 23.34 14.22
C GLN A 361 23.75 23.55 13.12
N THR A 362 22.73 24.38 13.34
CA THR A 362 21.72 24.70 12.31
C THR A 362 22.25 25.62 11.21
N VAL A 363 23.24 26.45 11.52
CA VAL A 363 23.87 27.37 10.55
C VAL A 363 24.85 26.63 9.61
N ILE A 364 25.38 25.47 10.02
CA ILE A 364 26.31 24.68 9.19
C ILE A 364 25.57 23.98 8.04
N ILE A 365 24.36 23.46 8.29
CA ILE A 365 23.57 22.75 7.28
C ILE A 365 23.07 23.70 6.17
N GLU A 366 22.67 24.92 6.51
CA GLU A 366 22.23 25.91 5.51
C GLU A 366 23.38 26.49 4.67
N LYS A 367 24.62 26.44 5.17
CA LYS A 367 25.78 26.97 4.46
C LYS A 367 26.41 25.96 3.51
N GLU A 368 26.35 24.67 3.81
CA GLU A 368 26.80 23.61 2.89
C GLU A 368 25.89 23.47 1.67
N TRP A 369 24.59 23.73 1.80
CA TRP A 369 23.66 23.62 0.66
C TRP A 369 23.75 24.78 -0.36
N ASN A 370 24.38 25.90 -0.01
CA ASN A 370 24.45 27.09 -0.86
C ASN A 370 25.75 27.19 -1.69
N ASP A 371 26.78 26.40 -1.37
CA ASP A 371 28.11 26.51 -2.02
C ASP A 371 28.38 25.46 -3.13
N GLU A 372 27.44 24.55 -3.42
CA GLU A 372 27.63 23.48 -4.44
C GLU A 372 27.05 23.78 -5.84
N GLN A 373 27.00 25.04 -6.27
CA GLN A 373 26.92 25.38 -7.69
C GLN A 373 28.30 25.66 -8.31
N LYS A 374 29.16 24.64 -8.36
CA LYS A 374 30.34 24.65 -9.24
C LYS A 374 30.23 23.55 -10.29
N GLN A 375 30.04 24.01 -11.53
CA GLN A 375 30.03 23.23 -12.75
C GLN A 375 31.24 22.28 -12.83
N PHE A 376 30.99 20.98 -12.71
CA PHE A 376 32.00 19.93 -12.85
C PHE A 376 32.46 19.87 -14.31
N ILE A 377 33.73 20.21 -14.57
CA ILE A 377 34.41 19.98 -15.85
C ILE A 377 35.42 18.86 -15.60
N PRO A 378 35.29 17.67 -16.23
CA PRO A 378 36.25 16.59 -16.03
C PRO A 378 37.59 16.95 -16.67
N GLU A 379 38.68 16.89 -15.90
CA GLU A 379 40.05 16.93 -16.45
C GLU A 379 40.42 15.56 -17.05
N LEU A 380 40.96 15.58 -18.27
CA LEU A 380 41.48 14.39 -18.95
C LEU A 380 42.71 13.82 -18.22
N PRO A 381 42.88 12.49 -18.16
CA PRO A 381 44.01 11.86 -17.50
C PRO A 381 45.36 12.26 -18.15
N PRO A 382 46.45 12.33 -17.37
CA PRO A 382 47.73 12.85 -17.85
C PRO A 382 48.32 11.98 -18.98
N LEU A 383 48.55 12.61 -20.13
CA LEU A 383 49.27 12.05 -21.28
C LEU A 383 50.80 12.09 -21.08
N ALA A 384 51.31 11.48 -20.01
CA ALA A 384 52.74 11.23 -19.86
C ALA A 384 53.03 9.75 -20.16
N PRO A 385 53.93 9.43 -21.11
CA PRO A 385 54.38 8.06 -21.28
C PRO A 385 55.18 7.62 -20.03
N PRO A 386 55.12 6.33 -19.65
CA PRO A 386 55.79 5.84 -18.46
C PRO A 386 57.31 6.06 -18.56
N PRO A 387 58.01 6.33 -17.43
CA PRO A 387 59.43 6.62 -17.43
C PRO A 387 60.25 5.44 -17.97
N SER A 388 61.27 5.77 -18.76
CA SER A 388 62.25 4.82 -19.27
C SER A 388 63.02 4.18 -18.12
N ILE A 389 63.06 2.85 -18.10
CA ILE A 389 63.98 2.07 -17.28
C ILE A 389 65.39 2.29 -17.85
N GLU A 390 66.21 3.06 -17.17
CA GLU A 390 67.67 2.89 -17.19
C GLU A 390 68.15 2.88 -15.73
N GLU A 391 68.99 1.89 -15.42
CA GLU A 391 69.42 1.49 -14.09
C GLU A 391 70.32 2.53 -13.39
N GLU A 392 70.24 2.54 -12.04
CA GLU A 392 70.89 3.39 -11.01
C GLU A 392 70.16 4.65 -10.51
#